data_AF-A0A9E3AI18-F1
#
_entry.id   AF-A0A9E3AI18-F1
#
_cell.length_a   1.000
_cell.length_b   1.000
_cell.length_c   1.000
_cell.angle_alpha   90.00
_cell.angle_beta   90.00
_cell.angle_gamma   90.00
#
_symmetry.space_group_name_H-M   'P 1'
#
loop_
_entity.id
_entity.type
_entity.pdbx_description
1 polymer ?
#
loop_
_entity_poly.entity_id
_entity_poly.type
_entity_poly.pdbx_seq_one_letter_code
_entity_poly.pdbx_strand_id
1 'polypeptide(L)'
;MAYLGLVPSERSSGDHVYRGGITKTGNSEARRMLVEAAWSYRYPPRVAAEKVEVLVRLPKPVRDIAWKCQVRLCERFRKLSRSGDKPTVVVTAIARELAGFVWAIGQQVKPAAP
;
A
#
# COMPACT_ATOMS: atom_id res chain seq x y z
N MET A 1 8.51 5.73 -3.89
CA MET A 1 7.87 5.98 -2.57
C MET A 1 7.99 7.43 -2.12
N ALA A 2 9.13 8.10 -2.27
CA ALA A 2 9.31 9.50 -1.83
C ALA A 2 8.28 10.46 -2.46
N TYR A 3 7.94 10.26 -3.75
CA TYR A 3 6.87 11.00 -4.44
C TYR A 3 5.51 11.00 -3.70
N LEU A 4 5.21 9.96 -2.92
CA LEU A 4 3.94 9.83 -2.18
C LEU A 4 4.02 10.41 -0.76
N GLY A 5 5.20 10.80 -0.28
CA GLY A 5 5.38 11.27 1.09
C GLY A 5 5.14 10.20 2.17
N LEU A 6 5.27 8.91 1.82
CA LEU A 6 5.12 7.74 2.71
C LEU A 6 6.49 7.15 3.14
N VAL A 7 7.54 7.94 3.08
CA VAL A 7 8.90 7.56 3.50
C VAL A 7 9.20 8.25 4.83
N PRO A 8 9.87 7.60 5.80
CA PRO A 8 10.36 8.28 6.99
C PRO A 8 11.20 9.50 6.62
N SER A 9 11.05 10.60 7.36
CA SER A 9 12.01 11.70 7.33
C SER A 9 13.33 11.21 7.90
N GLU A 10 14.43 11.77 7.41
CA GLU A 10 15.77 11.42 7.88
C GLU A 10 16.53 12.70 8.17
N ARG A 11 17.21 12.73 9.31
CA ARG A 11 18.20 13.73 9.68
C ARG A 11 19.49 12.98 9.98
N SER A 12 20.48 13.13 9.11
CA SER A 12 21.78 12.50 9.26
C SER A 12 22.88 13.55 9.38
N SER A 13 23.91 13.24 10.17
CA SER A 13 25.11 14.07 10.36
C SER A 13 26.27 13.19 10.77
N GLY A 14 27.36 13.20 10.00
CA GLY A 14 28.47 12.25 10.19
C GLY A 14 27.96 10.81 10.14
N ASP A 15 28.31 10.01 11.15
CA ASP A 15 27.90 8.61 11.28
C ASP A 15 26.52 8.40 11.93
N HIS A 16 25.82 9.47 12.29
CA HIS A 16 24.51 9.40 12.94
C HIS A 16 23.37 9.51 11.93
N VAL A 17 22.41 8.58 12.02
CA VAL A 17 21.16 8.58 11.23
C VAL A 17 19.96 8.56 12.17
N TYR A 18 19.16 9.62 12.13
CA TYR A 18 17.88 9.70 12.84
C TYR A 18 16.71 9.64 11.85
N ARG A 19 15.79 8.69 12.06
CA ARG A 19 14.57 8.56 11.25
C ARG A 19 13.34 8.97 12.04
N GLY A 20 12.57 9.92 11.50
CA GLY A 20 11.35 10.45 12.09
C GLY A 20 10.07 9.90 11.45
N GLY A 21 8.98 10.65 11.60
CA GLY A 21 7.70 10.36 10.95
C GLY A 21 7.77 10.46 9.42
N ILE A 22 6.68 10.14 8.72
CA ILE A 22 6.68 10.25 7.26
C ILE A 22 6.92 11.70 6.78
N THR A 23 7.57 11.84 5.63
CA THR A 23 7.93 13.14 5.06
C THR A 23 6.73 14.01 4.69
N LYS A 24 5.58 13.40 4.32
CA LYS A 24 4.35 14.07 3.84
C LYS A 24 4.55 14.98 2.61
N THR A 25 5.76 15.01 2.06
CA THR A 25 6.16 15.78 0.87
C THR A 25 5.82 15.00 -0.40
N GLY A 26 5.48 15.69 -1.49
CA GLY A 26 5.03 15.07 -2.74
C GLY A 26 3.50 15.04 -2.86
N ASN A 27 2.97 14.14 -3.70
CA ASN A 27 1.56 14.14 -4.10
C ASN A 27 0.62 13.80 -2.93
N SER A 28 -0.08 14.83 -2.43
CA SER A 28 -1.01 14.72 -1.29
C SER A 28 -2.24 13.87 -1.62
N GLU A 29 -2.78 13.99 -2.81
CA GLU A 29 -3.97 13.26 -3.25
C GLU A 29 -3.68 11.77 -3.36
N ALA A 30 -2.56 11.40 -4.00
CA ALA A 30 -2.13 10.01 -4.10
C ALA A 30 -1.87 9.41 -2.72
N ARG A 31 -1.24 10.18 -1.81
CA ARG A 31 -1.04 9.75 -0.42
C ARG A 31 -2.37 9.50 0.28
N ARG A 32 -3.31 10.44 0.16
CA ARG A 32 -4.63 10.35 0.78
C ARG A 32 -5.38 9.11 0.29
N MET A 33 -5.44 8.90 -1.02
CA MET A 33 -6.09 7.72 -1.61
C MET A 33 -5.49 6.41 -1.10
N LEU A 34 -4.15 6.31 -1.03
CA LEU A 34 -3.48 5.11 -0.51
C LEU A 34 -3.75 4.87 0.97
N VAL A 35 -3.77 5.93 1.79
CA VAL A 35 -4.06 5.85 3.23
C VAL A 35 -5.51 5.46 3.47
N GLU A 36 -6.45 6.04 2.72
CA GLU A 36 -7.87 5.69 2.79
C GLU A 36 -8.10 4.23 2.37
N ALA A 37 -7.53 3.79 1.24
CA ALA A 37 -7.61 2.40 0.79
C ALA A 37 -6.96 1.41 1.77
N ALA A 38 -5.90 1.83 2.46
CA ALA A 38 -5.20 0.98 3.42
C ALA A 38 -6.07 0.56 4.61
N TRP A 39 -7.09 1.36 4.98
CA TRP A 39 -8.04 1.00 6.03
C TRP A 39 -8.87 -0.23 5.69
N SER A 40 -9.11 -0.52 4.41
CA SER A 40 -9.89 -1.70 4.01
C SER A 40 -9.20 -3.02 4.39
N TYR A 41 -7.88 -3.04 4.52
CA TYR A 41 -7.13 -4.26 4.90
C TYR A 41 -7.29 -4.66 6.37
N ARG A 42 -8.03 -3.88 7.18
CA ARG A 42 -8.44 -4.31 8.54
C ARG A 42 -9.39 -5.51 8.51
N TYR A 43 -10.08 -5.71 7.40
CA TYR A 43 -11.03 -6.80 7.21
C TYR A 43 -10.36 -8.05 6.61
N PRO A 44 -10.93 -9.25 6.77
CA PRO A 44 -10.41 -10.45 6.12
C PRO A 44 -10.37 -10.34 4.59
N PRO A 45 -9.36 -10.94 3.92
CA PRO A 45 -9.26 -10.90 2.47
C PRO A 45 -10.41 -11.68 1.85
N ARG A 46 -11.18 -11.02 0.98
CA ARG A 46 -12.32 -11.63 0.28
C ARG A 46 -12.54 -10.98 -1.08
N VAL A 47 -13.00 -11.78 -2.04
CA VAL A 47 -13.55 -11.26 -3.29
C VAL A 47 -15.07 -11.19 -3.13
N ALA A 48 -15.64 -10.00 -3.24
CA ALA A 48 -17.10 -9.83 -3.23
C ALA A 48 -17.69 -10.42 -4.51
N ALA A 49 -18.85 -11.09 -4.41
CA ALA A 49 -19.51 -11.75 -5.55
C ALA A 49 -19.68 -10.80 -6.74
N GLU A 50 -20.10 -9.56 -6.48
CA GLU A 50 -20.26 -8.49 -7.48
C GLU A 50 -18.97 -8.16 -8.25
N LYS A 51 -17.80 -8.41 -7.66
CA LYS A 51 -16.50 -8.12 -8.28
C LYS A 51 -15.95 -9.29 -9.08
N VAL A 52 -16.51 -10.50 -8.95
CA VAL A 52 -15.98 -11.70 -9.59
C VAL A 52 -15.98 -11.53 -11.11
N GLU A 53 -17.08 -11.09 -11.70
CA GLU A 53 -17.20 -10.91 -13.15
C GLU A 53 -16.18 -9.92 -13.70
N VAL A 54 -15.94 -8.82 -12.97
CA VAL A 54 -14.94 -7.81 -13.34
C VAL A 54 -13.53 -8.40 -13.28
N LEU A 55 -13.21 -9.12 -12.21
CA LEU A 55 -11.88 -9.71 -12.03
C LEU A 55 -11.57 -10.76 -13.09
N VAL A 56 -12.54 -11.60 -13.46
CA VAL A 56 -12.34 -12.65 -14.48
C VAL A 56 -11.90 -12.06 -15.82
N ARG A 57 -12.34 -10.84 -16.16
CA ARG A 57 -11.95 -10.12 -17.38
C ARG A 57 -10.53 -9.53 -17.31
N LEU A 58 -9.92 -9.45 -16.13
CA LEU A 58 -8.56 -8.91 -15.97
C LEU A 58 -7.48 -9.97 -16.28
N PRO A 59 -6.32 -9.54 -16.82
CA PRO A 59 -5.18 -10.42 -17.04
C PRO A 59 -4.81 -11.19 -15.77
N LYS A 60 -4.51 -12.49 -15.92
CA LYS A 60 -4.12 -13.36 -14.80
C LYS A 60 -2.95 -12.79 -13.96
N PRO A 61 -1.87 -12.23 -14.55
CA PRO A 61 -0.79 -11.64 -13.77
C PRO A 61 -1.25 -10.51 -12.84
N VAL A 62 -2.20 -9.68 -13.28
CA VAL A 62 -2.76 -8.59 -12.47
C VAL A 62 -3.58 -9.16 -11.31
N ARG A 63 -4.41 -10.17 -11.58
CA ARG A 63 -5.21 -10.85 -10.53
C ARG A 63 -4.33 -11.49 -9.47
N ASP A 64 -3.25 -12.16 -9.87
CA ASP A 64 -2.34 -12.85 -8.96
C ASP A 64 -1.62 -11.85 -8.03
N ILE A 65 -1.16 -10.72 -8.58
CA ILE A 65 -0.56 -9.63 -7.78
C ILE A 65 -1.59 -9.03 -6.82
N ALA A 66 -2.82 -8.77 -7.29
CA ALA A 66 -3.88 -8.21 -6.46
C ALA A 66 -4.30 -9.16 -5.32
N TRP A 67 -4.37 -10.46 -5.58
CA TRP A 67 -4.68 -11.46 -4.54
C TRP A 67 -3.55 -11.59 -3.52
N LYS A 68 -2.29 -11.62 -3.99
CA LYS A 68 -1.11 -11.60 -3.12
C LYS A 68 -1.09 -10.36 -2.23
N CYS A 69 -1.45 -9.19 -2.78
CA CYS A 69 -1.61 -7.93 -2.05
C CYS A 69 -2.64 -8.09 -0.92
N GLN A 70 -3.85 -8.55 -1.25
CA GLN A 70 -4.94 -8.74 -0.29
C GLN A 70 -4.54 -9.61 0.89
N VAL A 71 -4.05 -10.83 0.63
CA VAL A 71 -3.68 -11.78 1.68
C VAL A 71 -2.61 -11.18 2.59
N ARG A 72 -1.53 -10.64 1.99
CA ARG A 72 -0.39 -10.12 2.73
C ARG A 72 -0.72 -8.88 3.55
N LEU A 73 -1.44 -7.91 2.98
CA LEU A 73 -1.75 -6.66 3.68
C LEU A 73 -2.76 -6.87 4.81
N CYS A 74 -3.76 -7.75 4.62
CA CYS A 74 -4.66 -8.12 5.70
C CYS A 74 -3.95 -8.83 6.85
N GLU A 75 -3.01 -9.73 6.54
CA GLU A 75 -2.17 -10.39 7.55
C GLU A 75 -1.28 -9.38 8.29
N ARG A 76 -0.59 -8.51 7.55
CA ARG A 76 0.30 -7.50 8.11
C ARG A 76 -0.46 -6.50 8.98
N PHE A 77 -1.66 -6.08 8.57
CA PHE A 77 -2.52 -5.22 9.39
C PHE A 77 -2.81 -5.90 10.72
N ARG A 78 -3.30 -7.15 10.69
CA ARG A 78 -3.59 -7.93 11.90
C ARG A 78 -2.38 -8.10 12.80
N LYS A 79 -1.20 -8.35 12.22
CA LYS A 79 0.06 -8.49 12.98
C LYS A 79 0.40 -7.20 13.73
N LEU A 80 0.46 -6.07 13.03
CA LEU A 80 0.82 -4.78 13.62
C LEU A 80 -0.22 -4.32 14.65
N SER A 81 -1.51 -4.51 14.38
CA SER A 81 -2.57 -4.21 15.35
C SER A 81 -2.44 -5.06 16.62
N ARG A 82 -2.09 -6.35 16.50
CA ARG A 82 -1.85 -7.23 17.66
C ARG A 82 -0.60 -6.86 18.46
N SER A 83 0.39 -6.25 17.81
CA SER A 83 1.58 -5.71 18.48
C SER A 83 1.30 -4.44 19.30
N GLY A 84 0.08 -3.88 19.23
CA GLY A 84 -0.30 -2.68 19.96
C GLY A 84 0.10 -1.36 19.26
N ASP A 85 0.53 -1.42 18.00
CA ASP A 85 0.88 -0.23 17.23
C ASP A 85 -0.33 0.70 17.06
N LYS A 86 -0.09 2.02 17.13
CA LYS A 86 -1.14 3.02 16.90
C LYS A 86 -1.81 2.79 15.54
N PRO A 87 -3.16 2.85 15.43
CA PRO A 87 -3.86 2.59 14.17
C PRO A 87 -3.33 3.41 12.98
N THR A 88 -2.97 4.67 13.21
CA THR A 88 -2.39 5.55 12.19
C THR A 88 -1.02 5.09 11.69
N VAL A 89 -0.20 4.50 12.55
CA VAL A 89 1.10 3.92 12.18
C VAL A 89 0.89 2.66 11.37
N VAL A 90 -0.03 1.78 11.79
CA VAL A 90 -0.39 0.56 11.06
C VAL A 90 -0.84 0.91 9.64
N VAL A 91 -1.83 1.80 9.52
CA VAL A 91 -2.40 2.20 8.23
C VAL A 91 -1.34 2.84 7.34
N THR A 92 -0.46 3.68 7.89
CA THR A 92 0.65 4.27 7.12
C THR A 92 1.62 3.20 6.60
N ALA A 93 1.94 2.19 7.41
CA ALA A 93 2.81 1.07 7.02
C ALA A 93 2.17 0.19 5.93
N ILE A 94 0.86 -0.01 5.99
CA ILE A 94 0.08 -0.73 4.97
C ILE A 94 -0.03 0.09 3.68
N ALA A 95 -0.30 1.39 3.75
CA ALA A 95 -0.35 2.28 2.59
C ALA A 95 0.99 2.32 1.84
N ARG A 96 2.10 2.36 2.58
CA ARG A 96 3.45 2.27 2.01
C ARG A 96 3.66 0.98 1.25
N GLU A 97 3.19 -0.16 1.76
CA GLU A 97 3.35 -1.43 1.07
C GLU A 97 2.38 -1.59 -0.13
N LEU A 98 1.15 -1.10 0.02
CA LEU A 98 0.15 -1.04 -1.04
C LEU A 98 0.68 -0.34 -2.29
N ALA A 99 1.39 0.78 -2.12
CA ALA A 99 2.00 1.48 -3.25
C ALA A 99 2.99 0.60 -4.05
N GLY A 100 3.65 -0.37 -3.40
CA GLY A 100 4.53 -1.34 -4.08
C GLY A 100 3.74 -2.32 -4.94
N PHE A 101 2.58 -2.77 -4.46
CA PHE A 101 1.66 -3.63 -5.23
C PHE A 101 1.02 -2.88 -6.39
N VAL A 102 0.62 -1.62 -6.20
CA VAL A 102 0.09 -0.76 -7.27
C VAL A 102 1.15 -0.58 -8.36
N TRP A 103 2.40 -0.33 -7.99
CA TRP A 103 3.52 -0.28 -8.93
C TRP A 103 3.68 -1.61 -9.69
N ALA A 104 3.67 -2.74 -8.98
CA ALA A 104 3.80 -4.05 -9.60
C ALA A 104 2.68 -4.34 -10.62
N ILE A 105 1.43 -3.93 -10.34
CA ILE A 105 0.33 -4.00 -11.31
C ILE A 105 0.59 -3.07 -12.50
N GLY A 106 1.04 -1.83 -12.26
CA GLY A 106 1.40 -0.88 -13.33
C GLY A 106 2.44 -1.44 -14.30
N GLN A 107 3.39 -2.25 -13.82
CA GLN A 107 4.36 -2.92 -14.69
C GLN A 107 3.76 -4.04 -15.56
N GLN A 108 2.61 -4.61 -15.17
CA GLN A 108 1.89 -5.61 -15.96
C GLN A 108 0.94 -4.99 -16.99
N VAL A 109 0.48 -3.77 -16.72
CA VAL A 109 -0.45 -3.02 -17.58
C VAL A 109 0.38 -1.95 -18.30
N LYS A 110 0.95 -2.29 -19.46
CA LYS A 110 1.61 -1.27 -20.29
C LYS A 110 0.59 -0.15 -20.57
N PRO A 111 0.94 1.13 -20.33
CA PRO A 111 0.06 2.21 -20.74
C PRO A 111 -0.14 2.11 -22.26
N ALA A 112 -1.38 2.30 -22.72
CA ALA A 112 -1.62 2.52 -24.15
C ALA A 112 -0.72 3.68 -24.59
N ALA A 113 -0.08 3.52 -25.75
CA ALA A 113 0.71 4.61 -26.33
C ALA A 113 -0.20 5.86 -26.47
N PRO A 114 0.33 7.06 -26.21
CA PRO A 114 -0.43 8.30 -26.33
C PRO A 114 -0.96 8.51 -27.75
#